data_AF-A0A7L3BF34-F1
#
_entry.id   AF-A0A7L3BF34-F1
#
_cell.length_a   1.000
_cell.length_b   1.000
_cell.length_c   1.000
_cell.angle_alpha   90.00
_cell.angle_beta   90.00
_cell.angle_gamma   90.00
#
_symmetry.space_group_name_H-M   'P 1'
#
loop_
_entity.id
_entity.type
_entity.pdbx_description
1 polymer ?
#
loop_
_entity_poly.entity_id
_entity_poly.type
_entity_poly.pdbx_seq_one_letter_code
_entity_poly.pdbx_strand_id
1 'polypeptide(L)'
;RKEFVDLYVNYVLNESIRKPFEDFMQGFLRGCPARKWKMFLPVELQIVLQGHTKFDWHVLEKNVTYSQYKKLDRTIRIFWTVFHKLPEEKKKKFLAFLSGSDRIPGYGLENFKFCIADPQKENPDELYPSASTCSHILFLPR
;
A
#
# COMPACT_ATOMS: atom_id res chain seq x y z
N ARG A 1 -33.08 -4.27 29.37
CA ARG A 1 -32.60 -4.77 28.05
C ARG A 1 -31.41 -3.98 27.52
N LYS A 2 -31.50 -2.64 27.37
CA LYS A 2 -30.38 -1.80 26.91
C LYS A 2 -29.16 -1.91 27.83
N GLU A 3 -29.35 -1.75 29.13
CA GLU A 3 -28.30 -1.88 30.15
C GLU A 3 -27.57 -3.23 30.09
N PHE A 4 -28.32 -4.33 29.98
CA PHE A 4 -27.72 -5.66 29.81
C PHE A 4 -26.86 -5.74 28.54
N VAL A 5 -27.34 -5.19 27.42
CA VAL A 5 -26.58 -5.15 26.16
C VAL A 5 -25.31 -4.31 26.33
N ASP A 6 -25.40 -3.12 26.93
CA ASP A 6 -24.27 -2.22 27.14
C ASP A 6 -23.19 -2.87 28.05
N LEU A 7 -23.61 -3.50 29.15
CA LEU A 7 -22.72 -4.23 30.06
C LEU A 7 -22.08 -5.44 29.39
N TYR A 8 -22.84 -6.20 28.61
CA TYR A 8 -22.32 -7.35 27.89
C TYR A 8 -21.30 -6.93 26.82
N VAL A 9 -21.59 -5.88 26.05
CA VAL A 9 -20.66 -5.32 25.05
C VAL A 9 -19.39 -4.81 25.73
N ASN A 10 -19.50 -4.09 26.85
CA ASN A 10 -18.33 -3.63 27.60
C ASN A 10 -17.49 -4.81 28.13
N TYR A 11 -18.15 -5.85 28.64
CA TYR A 11 -17.45 -7.04 29.13
C TYR A 11 -16.67 -7.73 28.00
N VAL A 12 -17.33 -7.97 26.86
CA VAL A 12 -16.72 -8.67 25.73
C VAL A 12 -15.58 -7.84 25.11
N LEU A 13 -15.77 -6.54 24.90
CA LEU A 13 -14.79 -5.73 24.16
C LEU A 13 -13.71 -5.07 25.02
N ASN A 14 -13.96 -4.83 26.31
CA ASN A 14 -13.03 -4.12 27.19
C ASN A 14 -12.58 -4.96 28.39
N GLU A 15 -13.52 -5.45 29.21
CA GLU A 15 -13.16 -6.10 30.48
C GLU A 15 -12.42 -7.43 30.27
N SER A 16 -12.93 -8.28 29.38
CA SER A 16 -12.39 -9.63 29.15
C SER A 16 -10.96 -9.63 28.60
N ILE A 17 -10.53 -8.53 27.98
CA ILE A 17 -9.21 -8.35 27.37
C ILE A 17 -8.36 -7.25 28.04
N ARG A 18 -8.81 -6.69 29.17
CA ARG A 18 -8.22 -5.48 29.78
C ARG A 18 -6.71 -5.60 29.91
N LYS A 19 -6.24 -6.67 30.53
CA LYS A 19 -4.81 -6.86 30.84
C LYS A 19 -3.94 -6.97 29.57
N PRO A 20 -4.22 -7.87 28.61
CA PRO A 20 -3.50 -7.90 27.32
C PRO A 20 -3.55 -6.57 26.55
N PHE A 21 -4.69 -5.88 26.58
CA PHE A 21 -4.85 -4.59 25.89
C PHE A 21 -4.00 -3.49 26.51
N GLU A 22 -3.94 -3.40 27.84
CA GLU A 22 -3.09 -2.44 28.56
C GLU A 22 -1.61 -2.66 28.23
N ASP A 23 -1.14 -3.92 28.23
CA ASP A 23 0.24 -4.26 27.90
C ASP A 23 0.57 -3.91 26.43
N PHE A 24 -0.35 -4.21 25.50
CA PHE A 24 -0.25 -3.78 24.10
C PHE A 24 -0.19 -2.25 23.98
N MET A 25 -1.10 -1.54 24.65
CA MET A 25 -1.18 -0.07 24.63
C MET A 25 0.11 0.56 25.15
N GLN A 26 0.68 0.03 26.24
CA GLN A 26 1.97 0.50 26.74
C GLN A 26 3.08 0.34 25.69
N GLY A 27 3.14 -0.79 24.99
CA GLY A 27 4.10 -1.01 23.90
C GLY A 27 3.85 -0.07 22.71
N PHE A 28 2.59 0.05 22.28
CA PHE A 28 2.18 0.88 21.16
C PHE A 28 2.54 2.37 21.38
N LEU A 29 2.37 2.88 22.60
CA LEU A 29 2.70 4.26 22.97
C LEU A 29 4.21 4.54 23.10
N ARG A 30 5.08 3.52 23.10
CA ARG A 30 6.55 3.70 23.05
C ARG A 30 7.04 4.10 21.66
N GLY A 31 6.39 3.62 20.59
CA GLY A 31 6.64 4.08 19.21
C GLY A 31 5.89 5.39 18.93
N CYS A 32 6.42 6.24 18.01
CA CYS A 32 5.91 7.55 17.52
C CYS A 32 5.11 8.40 18.54
N PRO A 33 5.45 9.68 18.83
CA PRO A 33 5.03 10.34 20.06
C PRO A 33 3.56 10.12 20.43
N ALA A 34 3.29 9.46 21.55
CA ALA A 34 1.97 9.03 22.05
C ALA A 34 0.81 10.03 21.88
N ARG A 35 1.10 11.34 21.88
CA ARG A 35 0.12 12.41 21.67
C ARG A 35 -0.39 12.50 20.21
N LYS A 36 0.41 12.07 19.24
CA LYS A 36 0.06 12.09 17.82
C LYS A 36 -0.96 11.00 17.47
N TRP A 37 -1.02 9.88 18.19
CA TRP A 37 -2.03 8.86 17.88
C TRP A 37 -3.46 9.33 18.17
N LYS A 38 -3.65 10.17 19.20
CA LYS A 38 -4.96 10.71 19.58
C LYS A 38 -5.51 11.77 18.62
N MET A 39 -4.73 12.22 17.63
CA MET A 39 -5.20 13.18 16.61
C MET A 39 -6.08 12.51 15.55
N PHE A 40 -5.99 11.18 15.41
CA PHE A 40 -6.69 10.41 14.41
C PHE A 40 -8.03 9.87 14.95
N LEU A 41 -9.06 9.89 14.12
CA LEU A 41 -10.25 9.07 14.32
C LEU A 41 -9.89 7.57 14.20
N PRO A 42 -10.68 6.64 14.78
CA PRO A 42 -10.39 5.21 14.73
C PRO A 42 -10.16 4.68 13.29
N VAL A 43 -10.95 5.17 12.32
CA VAL A 43 -10.81 4.79 10.91
C VAL A 43 -9.52 5.33 10.28
N GLU A 44 -9.09 6.53 10.66
CA GLU A 44 -7.86 7.15 10.15
C GLU A 44 -6.64 6.45 10.74
N LEU A 45 -6.68 6.10 12.03
CA LEU A 45 -5.63 5.32 12.68
C LEU A 45 -5.50 3.94 12.03
N GLN A 46 -6.62 3.30 11.69
CA GLN A 46 -6.62 2.04 10.94
C GLN A 46 -5.93 2.22 9.58
N ILE A 47 -6.26 3.26 8.82
CA ILE A 47 -5.63 3.54 7.52
C ILE A 47 -4.12 3.82 7.67
N VAL A 48 -3.70 4.53 8.72
CA VAL A 48 -2.27 4.79 8.97
C VAL A 48 -1.51 3.50 9.25
N LEU A 49 -2.09 2.59 10.02
CA LEU A 49 -1.46 1.32 10.40
C LEU A 49 -1.56 0.23 9.32
N GLN A 50 -2.69 0.18 8.61
CA GLN A 50 -3.02 -0.91 7.68
C GLN A 50 -2.93 -0.50 6.21
N GLY A 51 -2.86 0.79 5.90
CA GLY A 51 -2.99 1.30 4.54
C GLY A 51 -4.42 1.22 4.00
N HIS A 52 -4.63 1.73 2.78
CA HIS A 52 -5.92 1.60 2.10
C HIS A 52 -6.08 0.22 1.46
N THR A 53 -7.31 -0.31 1.48
CA THR A 53 -7.68 -1.60 0.89
C THR A 53 -8.49 -1.48 -0.41
N LYS A 54 -8.90 -0.26 -0.78
CA LYS A 54 -9.57 0.05 -2.04
C LYS A 54 -8.54 0.57 -3.03
N PHE A 55 -8.48 -0.08 -4.19
CA PHE A 55 -7.51 0.23 -5.25
C PHE A 55 -8.23 0.82 -6.45
N ASP A 56 -7.80 1.99 -6.90
CA ASP A 56 -8.13 2.50 -8.23
C ASP A 56 -6.89 2.41 -9.12
N TRP A 57 -6.80 1.30 -9.86
CA TRP A 57 -5.66 1.02 -10.72
C TRP A 57 -5.48 2.02 -11.87
N HIS A 58 -6.53 2.77 -12.24
CA HIS A 58 -6.40 3.85 -13.23
C HIS A 58 -5.73 5.09 -12.63
N VAL A 59 -5.96 5.37 -11.34
CA VAL A 59 -5.22 6.42 -10.62
C VAL A 59 -3.74 6.06 -10.52
N LEU A 60 -3.41 4.79 -10.25
CA LEU A 60 -2.02 4.31 -10.26
C LEU A 60 -1.35 4.56 -11.63
N GLU A 61 -2.02 4.22 -12.74
CA GLU A 61 -1.51 4.50 -14.09
C GLU A 61 -1.37 6.00 -14.37
N LYS A 62 -2.28 6.83 -13.86
CA LYS A 62 -2.21 8.29 -14.03
C LYS A 62 -1.01 8.90 -13.30
N ASN A 63 -0.60 8.29 -12.19
CA ASN A 63 0.45 8.79 -11.30
C ASN A 63 1.86 8.28 -11.62
N VAL A 64 2.02 7.57 -12.75
CA VAL A 64 3.32 7.05 -13.18
C VAL A 64 4.11 8.10 -13.98
N THR A 65 5.42 8.15 -13.75
CA THR A 65 6.36 8.86 -14.62
C THR A 65 7.19 7.88 -15.44
N TYR A 66 7.74 8.34 -16.56
CA TYR A 66 8.54 7.51 -17.46
C TYR A 66 9.93 8.10 -17.62
N SER A 67 10.97 7.27 -17.45
CA SER A 67 12.36 7.63 -17.70
C SER A 67 12.91 6.78 -18.84
N GLN A 68 13.47 7.42 -19.87
CA GLN A 68 13.90 6.76 -21.11
C GLN A 68 12.79 6.02 -21.87
N TYR A 69 11.54 6.22 -21.46
CA TYR A 69 10.32 5.78 -22.12
C TYR A 69 9.41 6.97 -22.38
N LYS A 70 8.57 6.84 -23.41
CA LYS A 70 7.40 7.67 -23.64
C LYS A 70 6.14 6.88 -23.32
N LYS A 71 5.11 7.56 -22.84
CA LYS A 71 3.80 6.94 -22.52
C LYS A 71 3.21 6.13 -23.68
N LEU A 72 3.49 6.54 -24.93
CA LEU A 72 2.97 5.88 -26.13
C LEU A 72 3.86 4.75 -26.66
N ASP A 73 5.00 4.48 -26.03
CA ASP A 73 5.89 3.41 -26.46
C ASP A 73 5.20 2.04 -26.35
N ARG A 74 5.52 1.16 -27.29
CA ARG A 74 4.90 -0.17 -27.39
C ARG A 74 5.02 -0.96 -26.09
N THR A 75 6.20 -0.99 -25.47
CA THR A 75 6.47 -1.71 -24.22
C THR A 75 5.58 -1.20 -23.08
N ILE A 76 5.42 0.12 -22.95
CA ILE A 76 4.54 0.75 -21.94
C ILE A 76 3.06 0.41 -22.18
N ARG A 77 2.60 0.49 -23.44
CA ARG A 77 1.21 0.14 -23.79
C ARG A 77 0.92 -1.34 -23.50
N ILE A 78 1.86 -2.23 -23.80
CA ILE A 78 1.75 -3.65 -23.49
C ILE A 78 1.73 -3.87 -21.98
N PHE A 79 2.61 -3.22 -21.23
CA PHE A 79 2.64 -3.31 -19.77
C PHE A 79 1.27 -2.98 -19.17
N TRP A 80 0.67 -1.84 -19.49
CA TRP A 80 -0.64 -1.45 -18.95
C TRP A 80 -1.77 -2.35 -19.44
N THR A 81 -1.70 -2.81 -20.70
CA THR A 81 -2.68 -3.77 -21.24
C THR A 81 -2.65 -5.09 -20.45
N VAL A 82 -1.46 -5.61 -20.14
CA VAL A 82 -1.29 -6.83 -19.36
C VAL A 82 -1.70 -6.58 -17.91
N PHE A 83 -1.22 -5.48 -17.30
CA PHE A 83 -1.51 -5.12 -15.92
C PHE A 83 -3.01 -5.02 -15.66
N HIS A 84 -3.78 -4.33 -16.52
CA HIS A 84 -5.23 -4.19 -16.33
C HIS A 84 -5.99 -5.50 -16.46
N LYS A 85 -5.49 -6.44 -17.27
CA LYS A 85 -6.03 -7.80 -17.41
C LYS A 85 -5.71 -8.71 -16.22
N LEU A 86 -4.76 -8.34 -15.36
CA LEU A 86 -4.43 -9.14 -14.18
C LEU A 86 -5.62 -9.18 -13.20
N PRO A 87 -5.83 -10.31 -12.50
CA PRO A 87 -6.74 -10.35 -11.37
C PRO A 87 -6.22 -9.46 -10.23
N GLU A 88 -7.14 -9.00 -9.38
CA GLU A 88 -6.87 -8.09 -8.26
C GLU A 88 -5.69 -8.58 -7.37
N GLU A 89 -5.68 -9.86 -7.04
CA GLU A 89 -4.60 -10.52 -6.28
C GLU A 89 -3.21 -10.32 -6.90
N LYS A 90 -3.10 -10.42 -8.24
CA LYS A 90 -1.83 -10.22 -8.93
C LYS A 90 -1.44 -8.75 -9.01
N LYS A 91 -2.41 -7.82 -9.08
CA LYS A 91 -2.15 -6.37 -9.03
C LYS A 91 -1.61 -5.94 -7.66
N LYS A 92 -2.16 -6.49 -6.56
CA LYS A 92 -1.62 -6.30 -5.21
C LYS A 92 -0.20 -6.86 -5.05
N LYS A 93 0.07 -8.04 -5.61
CA LYS A 93 1.43 -8.60 -5.64
C LYS A 93 2.40 -7.74 -6.44
N PHE A 94 1.95 -7.13 -7.53
CA PHE A 94 2.75 -6.14 -8.25
C PHE A 94 3.04 -4.91 -7.37
N LEU A 95 2.06 -4.39 -6.64
CA LEU A 95 2.29 -3.27 -5.71
C LEU A 95 3.32 -3.65 -4.64
N ALA A 96 3.26 -4.87 -4.10
CA ALA A 96 4.25 -5.40 -3.17
C ALA A 96 5.65 -5.53 -3.78
N PHE A 97 5.73 -5.99 -5.03
CA PHE A 97 6.98 -6.04 -5.77
C PHE A 97 7.58 -4.65 -5.99
N LEU A 98 6.75 -3.65 -6.30
CA LEU A 98 7.18 -2.29 -6.58
C LEU A 98 7.54 -1.48 -5.32
N SER A 99 6.79 -1.66 -4.23
CA SER A 99 6.85 -0.78 -3.05
C SER A 99 7.24 -1.50 -1.75
N GLY A 100 7.41 -2.83 -1.78
CA GLY A 100 7.63 -3.64 -0.60
C GLY A 100 6.37 -3.90 0.24
N SER A 101 5.21 -3.36 -0.15
CA SER A 101 3.92 -3.57 0.53
C SER A 101 2.78 -3.81 -0.46
N ASP A 102 1.89 -4.74 -0.13
CA ASP A 102 0.63 -4.94 -0.87
C ASP A 102 -0.46 -3.92 -0.49
N ARG A 103 -0.12 -2.99 0.41
CA ARG A 103 -1.00 -1.94 0.92
C ARG A 103 -0.58 -0.58 0.37
N ILE A 104 -1.57 0.26 0.13
CA ILE A 104 -1.33 1.64 -0.24
C ILE A 104 -0.94 2.43 1.01
N PRO A 105 0.11 3.27 0.97
CA PRO A 105 0.46 4.12 2.10
C PRO A 105 -0.72 4.97 2.60
N GLY A 106 -0.72 5.37 3.87
CA GLY A 106 -1.87 6.06 4.49
C GLY A 106 -2.37 7.32 3.77
N TYR A 107 -1.51 7.99 2.99
CA TYR A 107 -1.86 9.16 2.16
C TYR A 107 -2.61 8.83 0.85
N GLY A 108 -2.94 7.57 0.61
CA GLY A 108 -3.81 7.14 -0.50
C GLY A 108 -3.09 6.99 -1.84
N LEU A 109 -3.75 6.30 -2.78
CA LEU A 109 -3.17 5.94 -4.08
C LEU A 109 -2.98 7.15 -4.99
N GLU A 110 -3.80 8.19 -4.77
CA GLU A 110 -3.72 9.48 -5.45
C GLU A 110 -2.36 10.17 -5.27
N ASN A 111 -1.70 9.92 -4.14
CA ASN A 111 -0.39 10.47 -3.81
C ASN A 111 0.75 9.45 -4.02
N PHE A 112 0.42 8.20 -4.34
CA PHE A 112 1.42 7.19 -4.67
C PHE A 112 1.93 7.39 -6.09
N LYS A 113 3.21 7.75 -6.21
CA LYS A 113 3.91 7.97 -7.47
C LYS A 113 5.05 6.99 -7.62
N PHE A 114 5.24 6.49 -8.83
CA PHE A 114 6.34 5.60 -9.17
C PHE A 114 6.83 5.89 -10.60
N CYS A 115 8.02 5.42 -10.93
CA CYS A 115 8.63 5.61 -12.24
C CYS A 115 8.82 4.28 -12.95
N ILE A 116 8.50 4.20 -14.25
CA ILE A 116 8.93 3.10 -15.13
C ILE A 116 10.13 3.58 -15.92
N ALA A 117 11.24 2.85 -15.82
CA ALA A 117 12.51 3.19 -16.45
C ALA A 117 13.01 2.06 -17.36
N ASP A 118 13.58 2.42 -18.50
CA ASP A 118 14.38 1.49 -19.30
C ASP A 118 15.74 1.30 -18.62
N PRO A 119 16.17 0.07 -18.30
CA PRO A 119 17.50 -0.18 -17.75
C PRO A 119 18.65 0.09 -18.77
N GLN A 120 18.34 0.37 -20.04
CA GLN A 120 19.28 0.71 -21.11
C GLN A 120 20.40 -0.33 -21.29
N LYS A 121 20.03 -1.61 -21.33
CA LYS A 121 20.96 -2.73 -21.48
C LYS A 121 20.99 -3.20 -22.93
N GLU A 122 22.16 -3.64 -23.39
CA GLU A 122 22.37 -4.07 -24.79
C GLU A 122 21.50 -5.27 -25.18
N ASN A 123 21.32 -6.24 -24.28
CA ASN A 123 20.44 -7.38 -24.49
C ASN A 123 19.27 -7.36 -23.48
N PRO A 124 18.08 -6.88 -23.86
CA PRO A 124 16.91 -6.85 -22.99
C PRO A 124 16.39 -8.23 -22.60
N ASP A 125 16.57 -9.24 -23.46
CA ASP A 125 16.04 -10.60 -23.26
C ASP A 125 16.76 -11.36 -22.13
N GLU A 126 17.93 -10.89 -21.69
CA GLU A 126 18.66 -11.44 -20.55
C GLU A 126 18.18 -10.90 -19.20
N LEU A 127 17.22 -9.97 -19.19
CA LEU A 127 16.79 -9.27 -17.99
C LEU A 127 15.32 -9.53 -17.67
N TYR A 128 15.06 -9.79 -16.40
CA TYR A 128 13.71 -9.70 -15.86
C TYR A 128 13.41 -8.27 -15.41
N PRO A 129 12.12 -7.88 -15.38
CA PRO A 129 11.71 -6.68 -14.68
C PRO A 129 12.21 -6.69 -13.24
N SER A 130 12.74 -5.57 -12.77
CA SER A 130 13.25 -5.41 -11.41
C SER A 130 12.73 -4.12 -10.79
N ALA A 131 12.74 -4.01 -9.46
CA ALA A 131 12.23 -2.85 -8.76
C ALA A 131 13.23 -2.31 -7.73
N SER A 132 13.35 -0.99 -7.67
CA SER A 132 13.95 -0.27 -6.53
C SER A 132 12.81 0.20 -5.63
N THR A 133 12.54 -0.58 -4.57
CA THR A 133 11.39 -0.34 -3.69
C THR A 133 11.49 0.97 -2.93
N CYS A 134 12.69 1.35 -2.48
CA CYS A 134 12.92 2.61 -1.75
C CYS A 134 12.65 3.87 -2.60
N SER A 135 12.88 3.79 -3.91
CA SER A 135 12.71 4.91 -4.84
C SER A 135 11.44 4.79 -5.70
N HIS A 136 10.66 3.71 -5.52
CA HIS A 136 9.50 3.36 -6.35
C HIS A 136 9.83 3.40 -7.86
N ILE A 137 10.88 2.71 -8.27
CA ILE A 137 11.26 2.60 -9.69
C ILE A 137 11.07 1.15 -10.16
N LEU A 138 10.30 0.96 -11.22
CA LEU A 138 10.22 -0.28 -11.98
C LEU A 138 11.17 -0.18 -13.18
N PHE A 139 12.21 -1.02 -13.20
CA PHE A 139 13.04 -1.21 -14.38
C PHE A 139 12.37 -2.24 -15.29
N LEU A 140 11.94 -1.78 -16.46
CA LEU A 140 11.25 -2.58 -17.45
C LEU A 140 12.12 -2.66 -18.71
N PRO A 141 12.78 -3.81 -18.98
CA PRO A 141 13.54 -4.02 -20.22
C PRO A 141 12.67 -3.82 -21.46
N ARG A 142 13.26 -3.28 -22.53
CA ARG A 142 12.56 -2.86 -23.74
C ARG A 142 12.18 -4.00 -24.68
#